data_AF-A0A6G1J7J0-F1
#
_entry.id   AF-A0A6G1J7J0-F1
#
_cell.length_a   1.000
_cell.length_b   1.000
_cell.length_c   1.000
_cell.angle_alpha   90.00
_cell.angle_beta   90.00
_cell.angle_gamma   90.00
#
_symmetry.space_group_name_H-M   'P 1'
#
loop_
_entity.id
_entity.type
_entity.pdbx_description
1 polymer ?
#
loop_
_entity_poly.entity_id
_entity_poly.type
_entity_poly.pdbx_seq_one_letter_code
_entity_poly.pdbx_strand_id
1 'polypeptide(L)'
;MSIPNEALQKVLQEIGQKKAFAEQQLSIVKQQKAVNYRESRMLQLTASEVESLPKDTKVYEGVGKMFVCTPIPDVQKRLVAESEKLKVDVANLDKKEDYLEKTYTNSKNSLEQVLGRAGGA
;
A
#
# COMPACT_ATOMS: atom_id res chain seq x y z
N MET A 1 -38.10 21.84 -2.91
CA MET A 1 -38.10 21.11 -1.62
C MET A 1 -36.72 21.23 -1.02
N SER A 2 -36.48 22.31 -0.28
CA SER A 2 -35.19 22.61 0.34
C SER A 2 -34.91 21.56 1.42
N ILE A 3 -33.73 20.94 1.36
CA ILE A 3 -33.27 20.03 2.42
C ILE A 3 -33.27 20.84 3.73
N PRO A 4 -33.84 20.31 4.84
CA PRO A 4 -33.78 20.99 6.14
C PRO A 4 -32.32 21.31 6.48
N ASN A 5 -32.03 22.54 6.92
CA ASN A 5 -30.66 23.02 7.14
C ASN A 5 -29.86 22.08 8.08
N GLU A 6 -30.50 21.49 9.09
CA GLU A 6 -29.91 20.49 9.98
C GLU A 6 -29.56 19.17 9.29
N ALA A 7 -30.41 18.69 8.37
CA ALA A 7 -30.15 17.48 7.61
C ALA A 7 -28.99 17.70 6.63
N LEU A 8 -28.88 18.90 6.05
CA LEU A 8 -27.78 19.28 5.17
C LEU A 8 -26.44 19.35 5.93
N GLN A 9 -26.44 19.93 7.13
CA GLN A 9 -25.26 19.96 8.01
C GLN A 9 -24.79 18.56 8.39
N LYS A 10 -25.71 17.65 8.76
CA LYS A 10 -25.37 16.25 9.08
C LYS A 10 -24.74 15.53 7.88
N VAL A 11 -25.34 15.67 6.70
CA VAL A 11 -24.81 15.07 5.47
C VAL A 11 -23.41 15.60 5.14
N LEU A 12 -23.19 16.92 5.25
CA LEU A 12 -21.86 17.52 5.04
C LEU A 12 -20.82 17.00 6.04
N GLN A 13 -21.20 16.85 7.31
CA GLN A 13 -20.32 16.32 8.34
C GLN A 13 -19.93 14.85 8.07
N GLU A 14 -20.89 14.01 7.70
CA GLU A 14 -20.63 12.60 7.37
C GLU A 14 -19.73 12.46 6.14
N ILE A 15 -19.96 13.24 5.09
CA ILE A 15 -19.11 13.18 3.88
C ILE A 15 -17.70 13.74 4.20
N GLY A 16 -17.61 14.79 5.01
CA GLY A 16 -16.33 15.33 5.48
C GLY A 16 -15.52 14.30 6.26
N GLN A 17 -16.16 13.55 7.16
CA GLN A 17 -15.52 12.46 7.91
C GLN A 17 -15.03 11.34 6.99
N LYS A 18 -15.86 10.91 6.03
CA LYS A 18 -15.47 9.88 5.04
C LYS A 18 -14.28 10.31 4.19
N LYS A 19 -14.26 11.58 3.75
CA LYS A 19 -13.14 12.16 3.01
C LYS A 19 -11.85 12.15 3.83
N ALA A 20 -11.89 12.67 5.07
CA ALA A 20 -10.73 12.73 5.95
C ALA A 20 -10.18 11.34 6.27
N PHE A 21 -11.07 10.38 6.52
CA PHE A 21 -10.68 8.98 6.72
C PHE A 21 -9.99 8.38 5.50
N ALA A 22 -10.57 8.56 4.30
CA ALA A 22 -9.98 8.04 3.07
C ALA A 22 -8.60 8.65 2.80
N GLU A 23 -8.44 9.96 3.03
CA GLU A 23 -7.18 10.68 2.86
C GLU A 23 -6.08 10.17 3.81
N GLN A 24 -6.40 10.00 5.09
CA GLN A 24 -5.45 9.43 6.07
C GLN A 24 -5.04 8.01 5.68
N GLN A 25 -6.00 7.17 5.30
CA GLN A 25 -5.72 5.78 4.89
C GLN A 25 -4.90 5.72 3.60
N LEU A 26 -5.14 6.61 2.63
CA LEU A 26 -4.32 6.70 1.41
C LEU A 26 -2.86 7.02 1.74
N SER A 27 -2.62 7.95 2.66
CA SER A 27 -1.25 8.28 3.09
C SER A 27 -0.53 7.05 3.68
N ILE A 28 -1.21 6.29 4.54
CA ILE A 28 -0.67 5.06 5.13
C ILE A 28 -0.38 4.01 4.06
N VAL A 29 -1.31 3.77 3.13
CA VAL A 29 -1.14 2.79 2.04
C VAL A 29 0.03 3.17 1.14
N LYS A 30 0.18 4.46 0.80
CA LYS A 30 1.32 4.96 0.01
C LYS A 30 2.66 4.73 0.72
N GLN A 31 2.72 4.95 2.03
CA GLN A 31 3.92 4.66 2.83
C GLN A 31 4.23 3.14 2.85
N GLN A 32 3.22 2.30 3.06
CA GLN A 32 3.38 0.84 3.04
C GLN A 32 3.87 0.35 1.67
N LYS A 33 3.32 0.88 0.58
CA LYS A 33 3.80 0.58 -0.79
C LYS A 33 5.25 0.97 -0.97
N ALA A 34 5.66 2.16 -0.52
CA ALA A 34 7.05 2.61 -0.63
C ALA A 34 8.03 1.67 0.09
N VAL A 35 7.66 1.17 1.27
CA VAL A 35 8.45 0.17 2.01
C VAL A 35 8.55 -1.14 1.23
N ASN A 36 7.42 -1.67 0.75
CA ASN A 36 7.40 -2.93 -0.02
C ASN A 36 8.17 -2.83 -1.33
N TYR A 37 8.11 -1.70 -2.04
CA TYR A 37 8.91 -1.49 -3.25
C TYR A 37 10.40 -1.50 -2.96
N ARG A 38 10.81 -0.86 -1.86
CA ARG A 38 12.21 -0.88 -1.42
C ARG A 38 12.65 -2.30 -1.07
N GLU A 39 11.84 -3.05 -0.33
CA GLU A 39 12.13 -4.43 0.05
C GLU A 39 12.21 -5.35 -1.18
N SER A 40 11.26 -5.23 -2.11
CA SER A 40 11.27 -5.98 -3.37
C SER A 40 12.53 -5.68 -4.18
N ARG A 41 13.00 -4.43 -4.20
CA ARG A 41 14.25 -4.07 -4.88
C ARG A 41 15.45 -4.69 -4.20
N MET A 42 15.49 -4.67 -2.86
CA MET A 42 16.57 -5.31 -2.10
C MET A 42 16.63 -6.81 -2.34
N LEU A 43 15.49 -7.51 -2.35
CA LEU A 43 15.42 -8.94 -2.68
C LEU A 43 15.89 -9.23 -4.09
N GLN A 44 15.46 -8.43 -5.07
CA GLN A 44 15.87 -8.58 -6.46
C GLN A 44 17.39 -8.43 -6.63
N LEU A 45 17.98 -7.40 -5.99
CA LEU A 45 19.42 -7.20 -6.00
C LEU A 45 20.14 -8.36 -5.30
N THR A 46 19.67 -8.79 -4.13
CA THR A 46 20.25 -9.93 -3.40
C THR A 46 20.21 -11.21 -4.22
N ALA A 47 19.11 -11.49 -4.92
CA ALA A 47 19.01 -12.65 -5.81
C ALA A 47 20.02 -12.58 -6.96
N SER A 48 20.16 -11.40 -7.60
CA SER A 48 21.13 -11.19 -8.67
C SER A 48 22.57 -11.36 -8.20
N GLU A 49 22.90 -10.85 -7.00
CA GLU A 49 24.23 -11.01 -6.41
C GLU A 49 24.52 -12.48 -6.12
N VAL A 50 23.57 -13.20 -5.49
CA VAL A 50 23.73 -14.63 -5.18
C VAL A 50 23.84 -15.49 -6.44
N GLU A 51 23.09 -15.18 -7.50
CA GLU A 51 23.19 -15.85 -8.80
C GLU A 51 24.54 -15.62 -9.50
N SER A 52 25.19 -14.48 -9.26
CA SER A 52 26.50 -14.17 -9.83
C SER A 52 27.66 -14.93 -9.17
N LEU A 53 27.43 -15.52 -8.00
CA LEU A 53 28.47 -16.23 -7.26
C LEU A 53 28.80 -17.60 -7.89
N PRO A 54 30.08 -18.02 -7.87
CA PRO A 54 30.45 -19.39 -8.18
C PRO A 54 29.71 -20.39 -7.26
N LYS A 55 29.33 -21.55 -7.81
CA LYS A 55 28.52 -22.57 -7.10
C LYS A 55 29.17 -23.09 -5.81
N ASP A 56 30.49 -23.08 -5.73
CA ASP A 56 31.24 -23.55 -4.56
C ASP A 56 31.42 -22.48 -3.47
N THR A 57 30.86 -21.29 -3.68
CA THR A 57 30.95 -20.20 -2.70
C THR A 57 30.10 -20.50 -1.48
N LYS A 58 30.72 -20.44 -0.30
CA LYS A 58 29.99 -20.56 0.97
C LYS A 58 29.16 -19.31 1.21
N VAL A 59 27.84 -19.47 1.25
CA VAL A 59 26.89 -18.40 1.57
C VAL A 59 26.40 -18.57 3.00
N TYR A 60 26.22 -17.45 3.70
CA TYR A 60 25.77 -17.42 5.08
C TYR A 60 24.55 -16.50 5.21
N GLU A 61 23.50 -17.01 5.84
CA GLU A 61 22.28 -16.25 6.10
C GLU A 61 22.16 -15.86 7.57
N GLY A 62 21.67 -14.64 7.81
CA GLY A 62 21.45 -14.13 9.16
C GLY A 62 20.21 -14.75 9.81
N VAL A 63 20.39 -15.34 10.98
CA VAL A 63 19.32 -15.84 11.86
C VAL A 63 19.45 -15.14 13.20
N GLY A 64 18.76 -14.00 13.35
CA GLY A 64 18.87 -13.14 14.53
C GLY A 64 20.26 -12.51 14.66
N LYS A 65 21.06 -12.96 15.65
CA LYS A 65 22.43 -12.51 15.88
C LYS A 65 23.50 -13.45 15.31
N MET A 66 23.09 -14.58 14.72
CA MET A 66 23.99 -15.60 14.18
C MET A 66 23.94 -15.62 12.66
N PHE A 67 24.97 -16.17 12.03
CA PHE A 67 25.03 -16.45 10.60
C PHE A 67 25.22 -17.94 10.38
N VAL A 68 24.33 -18.55 9.58
CA VAL A 68 24.32 -19.99 9.31
C VAL A 68 24.73 -20.24 7.86
N CYS A 69 25.61 -21.20 7.64
CA CYS A 69 26.02 -21.60 6.29
C CYS A 69 24.84 -22.27 5.57
N THR A 70 24.33 -21.63 4.52
CA THR A 70 23.18 -22.11 3.74
C THR A 70 23.60 -22.34 2.29
N PRO A 71 23.23 -23.48 1.67
CA PRO A 71 23.46 -23.71 0.26
C PRO A 71 22.77 -22.66 -0.63
N ILE A 72 23.45 -22.19 -1.69
CA ILE A 72 22.91 -21.24 -2.67
C ILE A 72 21.49 -21.61 -3.17
N PRO A 73 21.18 -22.88 -3.51
CA PRO A 73 19.83 -23.24 -3.97
C PRO A 73 18.74 -22.98 -2.94
N ASP A 74 19.03 -23.12 -1.65
CA ASP A 74 18.05 -22.90 -0.59
C ASP A 74 17.84 -21.40 -0.35
N VAL A 75 18.92 -20.61 -0.42
CA VAL A 75 18.85 -19.15 -0.42
C VAL A 75 17.98 -18.64 -1.57
N GLN A 76 18.21 -19.13 -2.79
CA GLN A 76 17.43 -18.75 -3.97
C GLN A 76 15.94 -19.10 -3.83
N LYS A 77 15.62 -20.31 -3.34
CA LYS A 77 14.22 -20.70 -3.08
C LYS A 77 13.56 -19.76 -2.08
N ARG A 78 14.26 -19.38 -1.01
CA ARG A 78 13.74 -18.42 -0.01
C ARG A 78 13.50 -17.05 -0.63
N LEU A 79 14.47 -16.52 -1.38
CA LEU A 79 14.35 -15.22 -2.05
C LEU A 79 13.18 -15.18 -3.04
N VAL A 80 12.96 -16.26 -3.80
CA VAL A 80 11.79 -16.38 -4.70
C VAL A 80 10.48 -16.40 -3.89
N ALA A 81 10.40 -17.19 -2.82
CA ALA A 81 9.22 -17.26 -1.98
C ALA A 81 8.88 -15.90 -1.33
N GLU A 82 9.90 -15.16 -0.87
CA GLU A 82 9.73 -13.80 -0.32
C GLU A 82 9.31 -12.80 -1.40
N SER A 83 9.89 -12.88 -2.59
CA SER A 83 9.51 -12.03 -3.73
C SER A 83 8.04 -12.24 -4.11
N GLU A 84 7.57 -13.48 -4.19
CA GLU A 84 6.17 -13.79 -4.50
C GLU A 84 5.22 -13.27 -3.41
N LYS A 85 5.58 -13.37 -2.13
CA LYS A 85 4.80 -12.79 -1.03
C LYS A 85 4.68 -11.27 -1.17
N LEU A 86 5.80 -10.58 -1.40
CA LEU A 86 5.79 -9.12 -1.59
C LEU A 86 4.95 -8.70 -2.80
N LYS A 87 4.98 -9.46 -3.90
CA LYS A 87 4.11 -9.18 -5.06
C LYS A 87 2.64 -9.26 -4.70
N VAL A 88 2.25 -10.28 -3.92
CA VAL A 88 0.86 -10.43 -3.44
C VAL A 88 0.49 -9.26 -2.51
N ASP A 89 1.38 -8.86 -1.62
CA ASP A 89 1.13 -7.75 -0.69
C ASP A 89 1.00 -6.41 -1.41
N VAL A 90 1.86 -6.13 -2.40
CA VAL A 90 1.75 -4.94 -3.26
C VAL A 90 0.42 -4.95 -4.02
N ALA A 91 0.04 -6.08 -4.63
CA ALA A 91 -1.24 -6.19 -5.34
C ALA A 91 -2.46 -5.96 -4.42
N ASN A 92 -2.37 -6.37 -3.15
CA ASN A 92 -3.42 -6.11 -2.17
C ASN A 92 -3.45 -4.62 -1.75
N LEU A 93 -2.30 -3.98 -1.60
CA LEU A 93 -2.20 -2.55 -1.33
C LEU A 93 -2.69 -1.71 -2.50
N ASP A 94 -2.45 -2.12 -3.74
CA ASP A 94 -2.97 -1.47 -4.95
C ASP A 94 -4.50 -1.48 -4.97
N LYS A 95 -5.12 -2.65 -4.73
CA LYS A 95 -6.59 -2.76 -4.61
C LYS A 95 -7.15 -1.88 -3.51
N LYS A 96 -6.44 -1.79 -2.38
CA LYS A 96 -6.84 -0.95 -1.24
C LYS A 96 -6.71 0.54 -1.59
N GLU A 97 -5.64 0.93 -2.28
CA GLU A 97 -5.44 2.29 -2.76
C GLU A 97 -6.56 2.69 -3.73
N ASP A 98 -6.83 1.88 -4.75
CA ASP A 98 -7.90 2.13 -5.74
C ASP A 98 -9.26 2.34 -5.08
N TYR A 99 -9.60 1.51 -4.09
CA TYR A 99 -10.84 1.62 -3.34
C TYR A 99 -10.92 2.95 -2.57
N LEU A 100 -9.83 3.33 -1.89
CA LEU A 100 -9.76 4.56 -1.11
C LEU A 100 -9.75 5.80 -2.01
N GLU A 101 -9.09 5.76 -3.17
CA GLU A 101 -9.10 6.86 -4.14
C GLU A 101 -10.50 7.09 -4.72
N LYS A 102 -11.21 6.01 -5.08
CA LYS A 102 -12.62 6.09 -5.49
C LYS A 102 -13.49 6.66 -4.38
N THR A 103 -13.29 6.21 -3.15
CA THR A 103 -14.04 6.71 -1.97
C THR A 103 -13.79 8.20 -1.73
N TYR A 104 -12.53 8.64 -1.81
CA TYR A 104 -12.14 10.03 -1.68
C TYR A 104 -12.76 10.90 -2.78
N THR A 105 -12.64 10.47 -4.03
CA THR A 105 -13.17 11.18 -5.21
C THR A 105 -14.69 11.30 -5.14
N ASN A 106 -15.38 10.21 -4.81
CA ASN A 106 -16.84 10.21 -4.64
C ASN A 106 -17.28 11.13 -3.49
N SER A 107 -16.55 11.13 -2.38
CA SER A 107 -16.85 12.00 -1.23
C SER A 107 -16.61 13.47 -1.59
N LYS A 108 -15.54 13.78 -2.32
CA LYS A 108 -15.24 15.13 -2.83
C LYS A 108 -16.33 15.63 -3.78
N ASN A 109 -16.71 14.83 -4.77
CA ASN A 109 -17.75 15.18 -5.73
C ASN A 109 -19.11 15.38 -5.03
N SER A 110 -19.42 14.55 -4.04
CA SER A 110 -20.65 14.67 -3.25
C SER A 110 -20.67 15.97 -2.43
N LEU A 111 -19.55 16.36 -1.83
CA LEU A 111 -19.43 17.66 -1.13
C LEU A 111 -19.63 18.83 -2.09
N GLU A 112 -18.99 18.81 -3.25
CA GLU A 112 -19.11 19.86 -4.26
C GLU A 112 -20.54 20.01 -4.78
N GLN A 113 -21.25 18.89 -5.00
CA GLN A 113 -22.66 18.92 -5.40
C GLN A 113 -23.58 19.49 -4.31
N VAL A 114 -23.37 19.12 -3.04
CA VAL A 114 -24.18 19.64 -1.93
C VAL A 114 -23.93 21.13 -1.73
N LEU A 115 -22.67 21.58 -1.80
CA LEU A 115 -22.31 23.00 -1.68
C LEU A 115 -22.77 23.81 -2.88
N GLY A 116 -22.60 23.31 -4.10
CA GLY A 116 -23.04 23.97 -5.33
C GLY A 116 -24.56 24.10 -5.41
N ARG A 117 -25.32 23.15 -4.85
CA ARG A 117 -26.77 23.25 -4.69
C ARG A 117 -27.20 24.22 -3.58
N ALA A 118 -26.37 24.43 -2.56
CA ALA A 118 -26.65 25.33 -1.46
C ALA A 118 -26.29 26.80 -1.75
N GLY A 119 -25.33 27.06 -2.66
CA GLY A 119 -24.91 28.42 -3.07
C GLY A 119 -25.65 28.99 -4.27
N GLY A 120 -26.62 28.27 -4.83
CA GLY A 120 -27.48 28.69 -5.94
C GLY A 120 -28.92 28.93 -5.50
N ALA A 121 -29.13 29.93 -4.63
CA ALA A 121 -30.41 30.53 -4.29
C ALA A 121 -30.19 31.98 -3.84
#